data_AF-A0A6G7GIK6-F1
#
_entry.id   AF-A0A6G7GIK6-F1
#
_cell.length_a   1.000
_cell.length_b   1.000
_cell.length_c   1.000
_cell.angle_alpha   90.00
_cell.angle_beta   90.00
_cell.angle_gamma   90.00
#
_symmetry.space_group_name_H-M   'P 1'
#
loop_
_entity.id
_entity.type
_entity.pdbx_description
1 polymer ?
#
loop_
_entity_poly.entity_id
_entity_poly.type
_entity_poly.pdbx_seq_one_letter_code
_entity_poly.pdbx_strand_id
1 'polypeptide(L)'
;SQKALSLPTGMGIVCASPKALEASKTAKSVRVFFDWNDYLKFYKLGTYWPYTPSIQLLYGLRAALDLIFEEGLDNVIERHRRLGKATRLAVE
;
A
#
# COMPACT_ATOMS: atom_id res chain seq x y z
N SER A 1 4.78 -3.31 -0.68
CA SER A 1 6.17 -2.84 -0.77
C SER A 1 7.03 -3.92 -1.43
N GLN A 2 7.43 -4.98 -0.74
CA GLN A 2 8.25 -6.11 -1.23
C GLN A 2 7.54 -7.14 -2.13
N LYS A 3 6.46 -6.72 -2.78
CA LYS A 3 5.65 -7.53 -3.70
C LYS A 3 5.68 -6.86 -5.07
N ALA A 4 4.55 -6.79 -5.78
CA ALA A 4 4.46 -6.16 -7.10
C ALA A 4 4.84 -4.66 -7.14
N LEU A 5 4.92 -4.00 -5.98
CA LEU A 5 5.43 -2.63 -5.86
C LEU A 5 6.97 -2.54 -5.91
N SER A 6 7.68 -3.66 -5.85
CA SER A 6 9.14 -3.73 -6.00
C SER A 6 9.96 -2.84 -5.05
N LEU A 7 9.49 -2.67 -3.80
CA LEU A 7 10.16 -1.90 -2.75
C LEU A 7 10.82 -2.81 -1.70
N PRO A 8 11.78 -2.31 -0.90
CA PRO A 8 12.20 -2.99 0.32
C PRO A 8 11.03 -3.22 1.30
N THR A 9 11.13 -4.24 2.16
CA THR A 9 10.17 -4.45 3.25
C THR A 9 10.17 -3.25 4.21
N GLY A 10 8.99 -2.91 4.75
CA GLY A 10 8.87 -1.85 5.77
C GLY A 10 7.61 -1.00 5.67
N MET A 11 6.76 -1.24 4.68
CA MET A 11 5.49 -0.54 4.53
C MET A 11 4.34 -1.52 4.30
N GLY A 12 3.37 -1.49 5.21
CA GLY A 12 2.05 -2.11 5.06
C GLY A 12 1.03 -1.05 4.62
N ILE A 13 0.48 -1.21 3.43
CA ILE A 13 -0.50 -0.28 2.87
C ILE A 13 -1.90 -0.85 3.13
N VAL A 14 -2.73 -0.10 3.86
CA VAL A 14 -4.12 -0.46 4.17
C VAL A 14 -5.06 0.56 3.51
N CYS A 15 -6.08 0.08 2.81
CA CYS A 15 -7.14 0.90 2.24
C CYS A 15 -8.47 0.51 2.88
N ALA A 16 -9.18 1.47 3.48
CA ALA A 16 -10.42 1.25 4.20
C ALA A 16 -11.60 1.93 3.46
N SER A 17 -12.70 1.19 3.30
CA SER A 17 -13.94 1.74 2.75
C SER A 17 -14.67 2.63 3.77
N PRO A 18 -15.62 3.49 3.35
CA PRO A 18 -16.44 4.26 4.28
C PRO A 18 -17.16 3.38 5.32
N LYS A 19 -17.64 2.19 4.91
CA LYS A 19 -18.24 1.21 5.82
C LYS A 19 -17.25 0.68 6.87
N ALA A 20 -16.00 0.44 6.49
CA ALA A 20 -14.95 0.00 7.42
C ALA A 20 -14.57 1.12 8.41
N LEU A 21 -14.53 2.37 7.96
CA LEU A 21 -14.30 3.52 8.85
C LEU A 21 -15.44 3.69 9.85
N GLU A 22 -16.69 3.49 9.44
CA GLU A 22 -17.85 3.52 10.36
C GLU A 22 -17.77 2.40 11.40
N ALA A 23 -17.44 1.18 10.98
CA ALA A 23 -17.26 0.04 11.88
C ALA A 23 -16.15 0.28 12.93
N SER A 24 -15.15 1.10 12.62
CA SER A 24 -14.05 1.40 13.55
C SER A 24 -14.54 2.16 14.81
N LYS A 25 -15.68 2.86 14.74
CA LYS A 25 -16.25 3.63 15.88
C LYS A 25 -16.79 2.73 16.99
N THR A 26 -17.25 1.52 16.67
CA THR A 26 -17.79 0.57 17.64
C THR A 26 -16.85 -0.59 17.94
N ALA A 27 -15.69 -0.63 17.26
CA ALA A 27 -14.68 -1.66 17.46
C ALA A 27 -14.01 -1.55 18.84
N LYS A 28 -14.15 -2.59 19.66
CA LYS A 28 -13.67 -2.64 21.07
C LYS A 28 -12.24 -3.16 21.24
N SER A 29 -11.59 -3.62 20.17
CA SER A 29 -10.21 -4.07 20.22
C SER A 29 -9.30 -2.90 20.59
N VAL A 30 -8.45 -3.11 21.60
CA VAL A 30 -7.46 -2.13 22.05
C VAL A 30 -6.43 -1.92 20.96
N ARG A 31 -6.16 -0.66 20.61
CA ARG A 31 -5.23 -0.25 19.57
C ARG A 31 -4.66 1.14 19.86
N VAL A 32 -3.41 1.35 19.46
CA VAL A 32 -2.72 2.65 19.55
C VAL A 32 -1.91 2.86 18.28
N PHE A 33 -0.77 2.16 18.14
CA PHE A 33 0.09 2.28 16.95
C PHE A 33 -0.63 1.98 15.62
N PHE A 34 -1.58 1.05 15.64
CA PHE A 34 -2.39 0.68 14.47
C PHE A 34 -3.77 1.36 14.44
N ASP A 35 -4.03 2.37 15.28
CA ASP A 35 -5.32 3.07 15.25
C ASP A 35 -5.40 4.02 14.05
N TRP A 36 -6.42 3.84 13.22
CA TRP A 36 -6.67 4.70 12.07
C TRP A 36 -7.11 6.10 12.50
N ASN A 37 -7.69 6.26 13.69
CA ASN A 37 -8.14 7.57 14.18
C ASN A 37 -6.98 8.57 14.34
N ASP A 38 -5.80 8.11 14.75
CA ASP A 38 -4.61 8.96 14.83
C ASP A 38 -4.22 9.48 13.45
N TYR A 39 -4.18 8.61 12.45
CA TYR A 39 -3.92 9.03 11.06
C TYR A 39 -4.99 9.98 10.53
N LEU A 40 -6.27 9.67 10.74
CA LEU A 40 -7.38 10.54 10.31
C LEU A 40 -7.33 11.94 10.94
N LYS A 41 -6.90 12.04 12.20
CA LYS A 41 -6.66 13.33 12.86
C LYS A 41 -5.55 14.10 12.15
N PHE A 42 -4.41 13.47 11.88
CA PHE A 42 -3.28 14.12 11.23
C PHE A 42 -3.51 14.43 9.75
N TYR A 43 -4.39 13.70 9.07
CA TYR A 43 -4.87 14.04 7.73
C TYR A 43 -5.63 15.37 7.74
N LYS A 44 -6.49 15.58 8.74
CA LYS A 44 -7.22 16.86 8.92
C LYS A 44 -6.29 18.02 9.29
N LEU A 45 -5.21 17.75 10.01
CA LEU A 45 -4.19 18.76 10.35
C LEU A 45 -3.27 19.13 9.18
N GLY A 46 -3.26 18.34 8.10
CA GLY A 46 -2.39 18.54 6.94
C GLY A 46 -0.93 18.10 7.15
N THR A 47 -0.57 17.57 8.31
CA THR A 47 0.79 17.07 8.62
C THR A 47 0.96 15.57 8.37
N TYR A 48 -0.16 14.85 8.19
CA TYR A 48 -0.28 13.43 7.81
C TYR A 48 0.26 12.38 8.80
N TRP A 49 1.33 12.65 9.53
CA TRP A 49 2.07 11.63 10.29
C TRP A 49 1.90 11.79 11.81
N PRO A 50 1.22 10.85 12.50
CA PRO A 50 1.14 10.85 13.96
C PRO A 50 2.48 10.52 14.65
N TYR A 51 3.43 9.92 13.92
CA TYR A 51 4.78 9.57 14.38
C TYR A 51 5.72 9.45 13.17
N THR A 52 7.04 9.37 13.43
CA THR A 52 8.08 9.41 12.40
C THR A 52 7.95 8.30 11.34
N PRO A 53 7.78 8.63 10.04
CA PRO A 53 7.81 7.65 8.96
C PRO A 53 9.24 7.38 8.45
N SER A 54 9.41 6.33 7.65
CA SER A 54 10.66 6.12 6.90
C SER A 54 10.70 7.00 5.66
N ILE A 55 11.55 8.04 5.69
CA ILE A 55 11.73 8.97 4.56
C ILE A 55 12.17 8.23 3.28
N GLN A 56 13.10 7.27 3.40
CA GLN A 56 13.60 6.50 2.27
C GLN A 56 12.49 5.69 1.60
N LEU A 57 11.59 5.08 2.38
CA LEU A 57 10.46 4.32 1.82
C LEU A 57 9.39 5.23 1.19
N LEU A 58 9.23 6.46 1.67
CA LEU A 58 8.32 7.44 1.03
C LEU A 58 8.84 7.86 -0.35
N TYR A 59 10.12 8.23 -0.45
CA TYR A 59 10.74 8.52 -1.75
C TYR A 59 10.77 7.29 -2.67
N GLY A 60 11.06 6.11 -2.11
CA GLY A 60 11.00 4.85 -2.86
C GLY A 60 9.61 4.59 -3.43
N LEU A 61 8.56 4.73 -2.62
CA LEU A 61 7.18 4.54 -3.09
C LEU A 61 6.80 5.54 -4.18
N ARG A 62 7.24 6.80 -4.08
CA ARG A 62 7.03 7.80 -5.14
C ARG A 62 7.58 7.30 -6.48
N ALA A 63 8.85 6.93 -6.50
CA ALA A 63 9.51 6.43 -7.71
C ALA A 63 8.88 5.13 -8.23
N ALA A 64 8.51 4.20 -7.33
CA ALA A 64 7.86 2.96 -7.72
C ALA A 64 6.49 3.20 -8.39
N LEU A 65 5.71 4.16 -7.88
CA LEU A 65 4.46 4.57 -8.50
C LEU A 65 4.68 5.27 -9.84
N ASP A 66 5.71 6.13 -9.95
CA ASP A 66 6.08 6.76 -11.22
C ASP A 66 6.36 5.72 -12.31
N LEU A 67 7.16 4.71 -11.99
CA LEU A 67 7.47 3.60 -12.91
C LEU A 67 6.23 2.78 -13.29
N ILE A 68 5.34 2.49 -12.33
CA ILE A 68 4.09 1.77 -12.61
C ILE A 68 3.18 2.57 -13.53
N PHE A 69 3.08 3.89 -13.34
CA PHE A 69 2.23 4.73 -14.18
C PHE A 69 2.87 5.03 -15.54
N GLU A 70 4.19 5.07 -15.64
CA GLU A 70 4.93 5.15 -16.90
C GLU A 70 4.73 3.88 -17.75
N GLU A 71 4.83 2.69 -17.15
CA GLU A 71 4.51 1.42 -17.85
C GLU A 71 3.00 1.31 -18.16
N GLY A 72 2.16 1.82 -17.25
CA GLY A 72 0.71 1.65 -17.26
C GLY A 72 0.28 0.40 -16.49
N LEU A 73 -0.69 0.56 -15.58
CA LEU A 73 -1.11 -0.52 -14.66
C LEU A 73 -1.60 -1.77 -15.41
N ASP A 74 -2.34 -1.61 -16.51
CA ASP A 74 -2.83 -2.73 -17.31
C ASP A 74 -1.67 -3.52 -17.94
N ASN A 75 -0.63 -2.82 -18.40
CA ASN A 75 0.57 -3.45 -18.95
C ASN A 75 1.35 -4.22 -17.87
N VAL A 76 1.45 -3.67 -16.65
CA VAL A 76 2.07 -4.35 -15.50
C VAL A 76 1.34 -5.66 -15.19
N ILE A 77 0.00 -5.64 -15.16
CA ILE A 77 -0.83 -6.83 -14.92
C ILE A 77 -0.61 -7.85 -16.04
N GLU A 78 -0.66 -7.40 -17.29
CA GLU A 78 -0.54 -8.24 -18.48
C GLU A 78 0.86 -8.87 -18.56
N ARG A 79 1.92 -8.15 -18.20
CA ARG A 79 3.28 -8.68 -18.06
C ARG A 79 3.35 -9.83 -17.07
N HIS A 80 2.79 -9.67 -15.87
CA HIS A 80 2.78 -10.75 -14.88
C HIS A 80 1.93 -11.94 -15.33
N ARG A 81 0.82 -11.70 -16.05
CA ARG A 81 -0.01 -12.77 -16.62
C ARG A 81 0.76 -13.59 -17.66
N ARG A 82 1.49 -12.94 -18.59
CA ARG A 82 2.34 -13.64 -19.58
C ARG A 82 3.40 -14.49 -18.91
N LEU A 83 4.13 -13.93 -17.95
CA LEU A 83 5.16 -14.65 -17.21
C LEU A 83 4.57 -15.85 -16.46
N GLY A 84 3.46 -15.66 -15.75
CA GLY A 84 2.79 -16.76 -15.06
C GLY A 84 2.29 -17.86 -15.99
N LYS A 85 1.78 -17.52 -17.18
CA LYS A 85 1.38 -18.51 -18.19
C LYS A 85 2.59 -19.28 -18.72
N ALA A 86 3.67 -18.58 -19.04
CA ALA A 86 4.90 -19.21 -19.53
C ALA A 86 5.48 -20.19 -18.49
N THR A 87 5.51 -19.81 -17.20
CA THR A 87 5.96 -20.70 -16.13
C THR A 87 5.11 -21.96 -16.04
N ARG A 88 3.77 -21.86 -16.13
CA ARG A 88 2.89 -23.04 -16.09
C ARG A 88 3.11 -23.98 -17.28
N LEU A 89 3.22 -23.43 -18.50
CA LEU A 89 3.49 -24.21 -19.71
C LEU A 89 4.86 -24.90 -19.68
N ALA A 90 5.84 -24.36 -18.94
CA ALA A 90 7.15 -24.98 -18.79
C ALA A 90 7.18 -26.11 -17.75
N VAL A 91 6.16 -26.20 -16.89
CA VAL A 91 6.01 -27.26 -15.89
C VAL A 91 5.25 -28.47 -16.46
N GLU A 92 4.37 -28.24 -17.44
CA GLU A 92 3.72 -29.28 -18.26
C GLU A 92 4.74 -29.99 -19.18
#